data_AF-A0A838SWI8-F1
#
_entry.id   AF-A0A838SWI8-F1
#
_cell.length_a   1.000
_cell.length_b   1.000
_cell.length_c   1.000
_cell.angle_alpha   90.00
_cell.angle_beta   90.00
_cell.angle_gamma   90.00
#
_symmetry.space_group_name_H-M   'P 1'
#
loop_
_entity.id
_entity.type
_entity.pdbx_description
1 polymer ?
#
loop_
_entity_poly.entity_id
_entity_poly.type
_entity_poly.pdbx_seq_one_letter_code
_entity_poly.pdbx_strand_id
1 'polypeptide(L)'
;MIGVLAAEGGYQEFTLAGAEYFWLAFSAGTALLAILVGFALMKGVLAADQGTPKMQEIARAIQEGAMAYLRRQFRTIAVILVPLAVVVFLTATAVLRPDGSEALSFAESGIYRTLAFLAGCFL
;
A
#
# COMPACT_ATOMS: atom_id res chain seq x y z
N MET A 1 -14.96 5.19 33.67
CA MET A 1 -15.48 5.42 32.30
C MET A 1 -14.53 6.34 31.56
N ILE A 2 -13.54 5.78 30.86
CA ILE A 2 -12.69 6.48 29.86
C ILE A 2 -12.51 5.48 28.71
N GLY A 3 -13.60 5.24 27.98
CA GLY A 3 -13.69 4.22 26.92
C GLY A 3 -14.18 4.79 25.60
N VAL A 4 -13.77 6.03 25.28
CA VAL A 4 -14.19 6.76 24.08
C VAL A 4 -12.93 7.55 23.69
N LEU A 5 -12.13 7.13 22.71
CA LEU A 5 -12.21 7.65 21.34
C LEU A 5 -11.21 6.97 20.35
N ALA A 6 -10.56 5.83 20.66
CA ALA A 6 -9.40 5.39 19.87
C ALA A 6 -9.15 3.87 19.70
N ALA A 7 -10.19 3.03 19.66
CA ALA A 7 -10.04 1.63 19.22
C ALA A 7 -11.38 1.04 18.76
N GLU A 8 -11.78 1.30 17.52
CA GLU A 8 -12.92 0.61 16.87
C GLU A 8 -12.51 -0.63 16.05
N GLY A 9 -11.21 -0.96 16.00
CA GLY A 9 -10.68 -2.13 15.28
C GLY A 9 -10.70 -3.43 16.09
N GLY A 10 -11.84 -3.78 16.68
CA GLY A 10 -12.03 -5.05 17.39
C GLY A 10 -12.23 -6.25 16.44
N TYR A 11 -12.34 -7.45 17.00
CA TYR A 11 -12.73 -8.62 16.21
C TYR A 11 -14.14 -8.44 15.64
N GLN A 12 -14.27 -8.52 14.32
CA GLN A 12 -15.55 -8.47 13.62
C GLN A 12 -15.82 -9.83 12.96
N GLU A 13 -16.98 -10.42 13.28
CA GLU A 13 -17.45 -11.61 12.58
C GLU A 13 -18.03 -11.21 11.23
N PHE A 14 -17.30 -11.52 10.16
CA PHE A 14 -17.76 -11.28 8.80
C PHE A 14 -18.56 -12.48 8.30
N THR A 15 -19.89 -12.38 8.35
CA THR A 15 -20.78 -13.32 7.65
C THR A 15 -21.09 -12.75 6.27
N LEU A 16 -20.41 -13.23 5.24
CA LEU A 16 -20.60 -12.78 3.87
C LEU A 16 -21.77 -13.56 3.24
N ALA A 17 -22.78 -12.87 2.72
CA ALA A 17 -23.80 -13.48 1.87
C ALA A 17 -23.40 -13.42 0.39
N GLY A 18 -24.27 -13.91 -0.49
CA GLY A 18 -23.95 -14.07 -1.92
C GLY A 18 -23.61 -12.76 -2.63
N ALA A 19 -24.21 -11.64 -2.20
CA ALA A 19 -23.95 -10.33 -2.79
C ALA A 19 -22.57 -9.79 -2.39
N GLU A 20 -22.15 -9.98 -1.14
CA GLU A 20 -20.86 -9.53 -0.62
C GLU A 20 -19.72 -10.31 -1.27
N TYR A 21 -19.88 -11.63 -1.46
CA TYR A 21 -18.92 -12.43 -2.22
C TYR A 21 -18.81 -11.97 -3.67
N PHE A 22 -19.94 -11.62 -4.30
CA PHE A 22 -19.93 -11.05 -5.65
C PHE A 22 -19.14 -9.74 -5.71
N TRP A 23 -19.38 -8.80 -4.79
CA TRP A 23 -18.66 -7.53 -4.76
C TRP A 23 -17.17 -7.69 -4.47
N LEU A 24 -16.80 -8.61 -3.58
CA LEU A 24 -15.41 -8.91 -3.27
C LEU A 24 -14.68 -9.48 -4.49
N ALA A 25 -15.29 -10.46 -5.17
CA ALA A 25 -14.74 -11.03 -6.39
C ALA A 25 -14.68 -10.01 -7.54
N PHE A 26 -15.70 -9.17 -7.67
CA PHE A 26 -15.74 -8.10 -8.65
C PHE A 26 -14.63 -7.08 -8.43
N SER A 27 -14.45 -6.60 -7.19
CA SER A 27 -13.37 -5.69 -6.81
C SER A 27 -11.99 -6.29 -7.15
N ALA A 28 -11.74 -7.54 -6.75
CA ALA A 28 -10.51 -8.24 -7.10
C ALA A 28 -10.29 -8.34 -8.62
N GLY A 29 -11.37 -8.66 -9.37
CA GLY A 29 -11.34 -8.69 -10.84
C GLY A 29 -11.01 -7.33 -11.47
N THR A 30 -11.59 -6.24 -10.96
CA THR A 30 -11.28 -4.88 -11.45
C THR A 30 -9.84 -4.46 -11.15
N ALA A 31 -9.30 -4.83 -9.99
CA ALA A 31 -7.90 -4.57 -9.66
C ALA A 31 -6.94 -5.28 -10.61
N LEU A 32 -7.21 -6.55 -10.95
CA LEU A 32 -6.43 -7.30 -11.94
C LEU A 32 -6.53 -6.67 -13.33
N LEU A 33 -7.74 -6.27 -13.75
CA LEU A 33 -7.94 -5.57 -15.02
C LEU A 33 -7.15 -4.26 -15.09
N ALA A 34 -7.15 -3.47 -14.00
CA ALA A 34 -6.39 -2.22 -13.94
C ALA A 34 -4.88 -2.46 -14.13
N ILE A 35 -4.32 -3.50 -13.48
CA ILE A 35 -2.92 -3.89 -13.66
C ILE A 35 -2.64 -4.30 -15.11
N LEU A 36 -3.52 -5.11 -15.72
CA LEU A 36 -3.35 -5.54 -17.11
C LEU A 36 -3.37 -4.36 -18.09
N VAL A 37 -4.29 -3.40 -17.89
CA VAL A 37 -4.37 -2.19 -18.71
C VAL A 37 -3.11 -1.35 -18.53
N GLY A 38 -2.68 -1.10 -17.29
CA GLY A 38 -1.44 -0.37 -17.01
C GLY A 38 -0.22 -1.02 -17.67
N PHE A 39 -0.11 -2.35 -17.60
CA PHE A 39 0.95 -3.10 -18.25
C PHE A 39 0.90 -3.01 -19.79
N ALA A 40 -0.29 -3.09 -20.39
CA ALA A 40 -0.47 -2.95 -21.82
C ALA A 40 -0.05 -1.55 -22.32
N LEU A 41 -0.44 -0.50 -21.60
CA LEU A 41 -0.06 0.88 -21.90
C LEU A 41 1.45 1.08 -21.75
N MET A 42 2.03 0.63 -20.64
CA MET A 42 3.48 0.67 -20.41
C MET A 42 4.24 -0.01 -21.56
N LYS A 43 3.83 -1.22 -21.95
CA LYS A 43 4.45 -1.96 -23.05
C LYS A 43 4.33 -1.19 -24.38
N GLY A 44 3.17 -0.58 -24.64
CA GLY A 44 2.97 0.27 -25.82
C GLY A 44 3.92 1.46 -25.87
N VAL A 45 4.10 2.16 -24.75
CA VAL A 45 5.03 3.29 -24.64
C VAL A 45 6.49 2.84 -24.83
N LEU A 46 6.90 1.74 -24.20
CA LEU A 46 8.27 1.23 -24.28
C LEU A 46 8.63 0.66 -25.67
N ALA A 47 7.64 0.24 -26.45
CA ALA A 47 7.84 -0.25 -27.80
C ALA A 47 8.00 0.87 -28.84
N ALA A 48 7.69 2.12 -28.49
CA ALA A 48 7.84 3.26 -29.38
C ALA A 48 9.32 3.60 -29.63
N ASP A 49 9.62 4.13 -30.83
CA ASP A 49 10.97 4.55 -31.20
C ASP A 49 11.46 5.71 -30.30
N GLN A 50 12.71 5.64 -29.84
CA GLN A 50 13.29 6.64 -28.93
C GLN A 50 13.75 7.93 -29.67
N GLY A 51 13.64 7.96 -30.99
CA GLY A 51 14.02 9.07 -31.84
C GLY A 51 15.51 9.12 -32.15
N THR A 52 15.95 10.28 -32.59
CA THR A 52 17.34 10.53 -33.03
C THR A 52 18.36 10.35 -31.89
N PRO A 53 19.65 10.11 -32.19
CA PRO A 53 20.69 10.01 -31.17
C PRO A 53 20.75 11.21 -30.22
N LYS A 54 20.51 12.43 -30.75
CA LYS A 54 20.45 13.66 -29.95
C LYS A 54 19.26 13.68 -28.99
N MET A 55 18.10 13.14 -29.40
CA MET A 55 16.93 13.02 -28.51
C MET A 55 17.19 12.03 -27.37
N GLN A 56 17.84 10.91 -27.66
CA GLN A 56 18.20 9.90 -26.66
C GLN A 56 19.20 10.44 -25.62
N GLU A 57 20.17 11.24 -26.07
CA GLU A 57 21.14 11.91 -25.18
C GLU A 57 20.44 12.87 -24.20
N ILE A 58 19.55 13.72 -24.71
CA ILE A 58 18.76 14.65 -23.88
C ILE A 58 17.85 13.87 -22.91
N ALA A 59 17.19 12.80 -23.38
CA ALA A 59 16.33 11.97 -22.54
C ALA A 59 17.09 11.35 -21.36
N ARG A 60 18.34 10.90 -21.57
CA ARG A 60 19.20 10.37 -20.50
C ARG A 60 19.55 11.44 -19.47
N ALA A 61 19.92 12.65 -19.90
CA ALA A 61 20.19 13.75 -18.99
C ALA A 61 18.96 14.14 -18.15
N ILE A 62 17.76 14.11 -18.75
CA ILE A 62 16.49 14.33 -18.03
C ILE A 62 16.24 13.21 -17.02
N GLN A 63 16.42 11.94 -17.41
CA GLN A 63 16.25 10.79 -16.51
C GLN A 63 17.20 10.88 -15.31
N GLU A 64 18.46 11.26 -15.53
CA GLU A 64 19.43 11.43 -14.44
C GLU A 64 18.99 12.52 -13.45
N GLY A 65 18.55 13.67 -13.96
CA GLY A 65 18.02 14.77 -13.15
C GLY A 65 16.75 14.37 -12.38
N ALA A 66 15.81 13.68 -13.04
CA ALA A 66 14.58 13.18 -12.42
C ALA A 66 14.88 12.16 -11.32
N MET A 67 15.81 11.23 -11.54
CA MET A 67 16.22 10.26 -10.53
C MET A 67 16.93 10.94 -9.34
N ALA A 68 17.74 11.97 -9.58
CA ALA A 68 18.34 12.76 -8.50
C ALA A 68 17.27 13.47 -7.64
N TYR A 69 16.23 14.02 -8.27
CA TYR A 69 15.08 14.62 -7.57
C TYR A 69 14.30 13.57 -6.77
N LEU A 70 13.90 12.46 -7.40
CA LEU A 70 13.13 11.39 -6.77
C LEU A 70 13.89 10.80 -5.57
N ARG A 71 15.21 10.59 -5.67
CA ARG A 71 16.03 10.12 -4.54
C ARG A 71 15.99 11.09 -3.36
N ARG A 72 16.01 12.40 -3.60
CA ARG A 72 15.89 13.41 -2.54
C ARG A 72 14.48 13.38 -1.93
N GLN A 73 13.45 13.29 -2.76
CA GLN A 73 12.05 13.22 -2.33
C GLN A 73 11.79 11.98 -1.47
N PHE A 74 12.14 10.78 -1.95
CA PHE A 74 11.97 9.54 -1.20
C PHE A 74 12.76 9.52 0.10
N ARG A 75 13.95 10.15 0.14
CA ARG A 75 14.71 10.29 1.39
C ARG A 75 13.97 11.14 2.41
N THR A 76 13.40 12.26 2.01
CA THR A 76 12.59 13.11 2.91
C THR A 76 11.32 12.38 3.37
N ILE A 77 10.63 11.68 2.46
CA ILE A 77 9.46 10.87 2.81
C ILE A 77 9.83 9.79 3.83
N ALA A 78 10.96 9.09 3.64
CA ALA A 78 11.42 8.04 4.54
C ALA A 78 11.65 8.54 5.98
N VAL A 79 12.13 9.78 6.15
CA VAL A 79 12.33 10.40 7.47
C VAL A 79 11.01 10.54 8.24
N ILE A 80 9.88 10.75 7.55
CA ILE A 80 8.55 10.83 8.17
C ILE A 80 7.93 9.43 8.32
N LEU A 81 8.06 8.61 7.29
CA LEU A 81 7.44 7.30 7.18
C LEU A 81 7.97 6.32 8.23
N VAL A 82 9.28 6.30 8.50
CA VAL A 82 9.88 5.35 9.46
C VAL A 82 9.38 5.57 10.90
N PRO A 83 9.45 6.80 11.48
CA PRO A 83 8.87 7.05 12.80
C PRO A 83 7.36 6.74 12.85
N LEU A 84 6.62 7.07 11.79
CA LEU A 84 5.19 6.81 11.74
C LEU A 84 4.87 5.31 11.71
N ALA A 85 5.65 4.51 10.97
CA ALA A 85 5.54 3.06 10.97
C ALA A 85 5.80 2.45 12.36
N VAL A 86 6.76 3.02 13.11
CA VAL A 86 7.01 2.63 14.51
C VAL A 86 5.82 3.00 15.39
N VAL A 87 5.26 4.20 15.26
CA VAL A 87 4.06 4.60 16.01
C VAL A 87 2.88 3.69 15.67
N VAL A 88 2.66 3.37 14.40
CA VAL A 88 1.61 2.45 13.94
C VAL A 88 1.80 1.05 14.52
N PHE A 89 3.04 0.58 14.64
CA PHE A 89 3.32 -0.71 15.28
C PHE A 89 3.06 -0.67 16.79
N LEU A 90 3.62 0.31 17.49
CA LEU A 90 3.54 0.40 18.95
C LEU A 90 2.13 0.68 19.48
N THR A 91 1.30 1.35 18.67
CA THR A 91 -0.11 1.60 19.00
C THR A 91 -1.04 0.49 18.52
N ALA A 92 -0.49 -0.65 18.08
CA ALA A 92 -1.29 -1.84 17.82
C ALA A 92 -1.81 -2.45 19.14
N THR A 93 -2.89 -3.20 19.04
CA THR A 93 -3.49 -3.90 20.18
C THR A 93 -3.69 -5.36 19.81
N ALA A 94 -3.61 -6.25 20.81
CA ALA A 94 -4.02 -7.63 20.62
C ALA A 94 -5.51 -7.67 20.25
N VAL A 95 -5.84 -8.52 19.27
CA VAL A 95 -7.23 -8.70 18.80
C VAL A 95 -7.79 -9.91 19.54
N LEU A 96 -8.79 -9.67 20.38
CA LEU A 96 -9.45 -10.72 21.16
C LEU A 96 -10.75 -11.13 20.47
N ARG A 97 -11.02 -12.43 20.42
CA ARG A 97 -12.33 -12.96 20.03
C ARG A 97 -13.37 -12.69 21.14
N PRO A 98 -14.67 -12.81 20.84
CA PRO A 98 -15.74 -12.64 21.82
C PRO A 98 -15.67 -13.61 23.00
N ASP A 99 -15.00 -14.74 22.83
CA ASP A 99 -14.74 -15.77 23.87
C ASP A 99 -13.56 -15.43 24.79
N GLY A 100 -12.87 -14.30 24.55
CA GLY A 100 -11.68 -13.88 25.30
C GLY A 100 -10.38 -14.56 24.87
N SER A 101 -10.42 -15.44 23.86
CA SER A 101 -9.19 -16.02 23.28
C SER A 101 -8.49 -15.01 22.37
N GLU A 102 -7.17 -15.08 22.31
CA GLU A 102 -6.37 -14.22 21.43
C GLU A 102 -6.54 -14.68 19.97
N ALA A 103 -7.12 -13.82 19.13
CA ALA A 103 -7.24 -14.04 17.70
C ALA A 103 -5.94 -13.70 16.97
N LEU A 104 -5.37 -12.54 17.33
CA LEU A 104 -4.06 -12.08 16.90
C LEU A 104 -3.37 -11.48 18.11
N SER A 105 -2.14 -11.93 18.36
CA SER A 105 -1.28 -11.32 19.37
C SER A 105 -0.96 -9.86 19.00
N PHE A 106 -0.51 -9.09 19.99
CA PHE A 106 -0.04 -7.71 19.77
C PHE A 106 0.98 -7.63 18.62
N ALA A 107 1.93 -8.59 18.56
CA ALA A 107 2.97 -8.60 17.54
C ALA A 107 2.42 -8.87 16.14
N GLU A 108 1.51 -9.84 16.00
CA GLU A 108 0.89 -10.15 14.71
C GLU A 108 0.03 -9.00 14.19
N SER A 109 -0.85 -8.47 15.06
CA SER A 109 -1.67 -7.29 14.76
C SER A 109 -0.81 -6.10 14.36
N GLY A 110 0.26 -5.84 15.12
CA GLY A 110 1.23 -4.79 14.81
C GLY A 110 1.91 -4.97 13.46
N ILE A 111 2.37 -6.19 13.14
CA ILE A 111 3.00 -6.49 11.86
C ILE A 111 2.02 -6.25 10.71
N TYR A 112 0.80 -6.82 10.77
CA TYR A 112 -0.18 -6.65 9.69
C TYR A 112 -0.58 -5.19 9.49
N ARG A 113 -0.77 -4.44 10.58
CA ARG A 113 -1.14 -3.02 10.50
C ARG A 113 -0.01 -2.17 9.92
N THR A 114 1.22 -2.43 10.32
CA THR A 114 2.40 -1.74 9.77
C THR A 114 2.63 -2.11 8.31
N LEU A 115 2.45 -3.38 7.91
CA LEU A 115 2.56 -3.79 6.52
C LEU A 115 1.50 -3.12 5.64
N ALA A 116 0.25 -3.06 6.09
CA ALA A 116 -0.82 -2.37 5.38
C ALA A 116 -0.53 -0.87 5.22
N PHE A 117 -0.04 -0.23 6.30
CA PHE A 117 0.40 1.17 6.25
C PHE A 117 1.53 1.39 5.25
N LEU A 118 2.58 0.55 5.29
CA LEU A 118 3.71 0.65 4.36
C LEU A 118 3.26 0.43 2.91
N ALA A 119 2.43 -0.58 2.65
CA ALA A 119 1.88 -0.84 1.32
C ALA A 119 1.10 0.38 0.79
N GLY A 120 0.28 1.03 1.64
CA GLY A 120 -0.45 2.24 1.27
C GLY A 120 0.43 3.49 1.08
N CYS A 121 1.61 3.58 1.72
CA CYS A 121 2.51 4.71 1.52
C CYS A 121 3.33 4.62 0.22
N PHE A 122 3.50 3.43 -0.35
CA PHE A 122 4.32 3.19 -1.54
C PHE A 122 3.52 3.02 -2.84
N LEU A 123 2.20 2.78 -2.74
CA LEU A 123 1.26 2.67 -3.86
C LEU A 123 0.51 3.98 -4.10
#